data_AF-A0A7C5M0W5-F1
#
_entry.id   AF-A0A7C5M0W5-F1
#
_cell.length_a   1.000
_cell.length_b   1.000
_cell.length_c   1.000
_cell.angle_alpha   90.00
_cell.angle_beta   90.00
_cell.angle_gamma   90.00
#
_symmetry.space_group_name_H-M   'P 1'
#
loop_
_entity.id
_entity.type
_entity.pdbx_description
1 polymer ?
#
loop_
_entity_poly.entity_id
_entity_poly.type
_entity_poly.pdbx_seq_one_letter_code
_entity_poly.pdbx_strand_id
1 'polypeptide(L)'
;MWRRRWRWGAWSGRRTSGVWLVVLYLSLLAIASSATAQQNDSTQQLDVAAKEGVSNTSTDTPRRKRIAQGPKTIDPAEVLPKALTERVTVDFSDSSLDDLVRWLRTERDLVVVADRQAFLDIDIRPDSAWFSERLENEPLYFLLERLRNRDIAWYMRGDVLYLTTVELADEAMVTAPYSIAHLVASGYDPVRLSELVRATIWPDMWEAGTESTLTVLGDVLFVRAPDRMHYQIAGLLKALASPAERTFIHEPTVHTRIREKLKECVSVTFRETPLSEAVKALASQVNIPIRLDKRQLVDEGVDMEMPITLDLQNVPLRTVLDVLPMKAWKEVSWELRDGVLWITGTSASASRYKTAVYDVGDLCRNDRESRALVEMLKAQTSQEYWYDLAGRDGPIEIARSGVLVAYAPEKAHDALLSVLRSYREALSQSRASIRDLKEPVVTGYYRVPEAVADDLIRVLPELVGSSEWRREGDPPNVGTIRRLASAPEVVTDASHSTARARAGTSQEDGKGKTKRRGDALAEAPASSVAVVPYVVIVVQQRRSVQHRIRQIVDRVLHGDPAVSNIGGGGLGGGF
;
A
#
# COMPACT_ATOMS: atom_id res chain seq x y z
N MET A 1 47.89 -0.06 18.94
CA MET A 1 48.54 -0.08 20.28
C MET A 1 48.40 1.31 20.86
N TRP A 2 47.60 1.51 21.92
CA TRP A 2 47.72 2.53 22.98
C TRP A 2 46.47 2.46 23.87
N ARG A 3 46.67 2.26 25.17
CA ARG A 3 45.66 2.12 26.23
C ARG A 3 45.51 3.44 26.99
N ARG A 4 44.28 3.87 27.30
CA ARG A 4 43.94 4.68 28.51
C ARG A 4 42.48 4.34 28.88
N ARG A 5 42.17 3.48 29.86
CA ARG A 5 42.24 3.60 31.34
C ARG A 5 41.33 4.70 31.91
N TRP A 6 40.04 4.37 32.07
CA TRP A 6 39.07 5.14 32.85
C TRP A 6 39.23 4.83 34.34
N ARG A 7 39.36 5.87 35.18
CA ARG A 7 39.36 5.79 36.64
C ARG A 7 37.95 6.06 37.15
N TRP A 8 37.46 5.15 37.99
CA TRP A 8 36.27 5.31 38.80
C TRP A 8 36.51 6.35 39.91
N GLY A 9 35.59 7.31 40.03
CA GLY A 9 35.47 8.19 41.19
C GLY A 9 34.25 7.79 42.01
N ALA A 10 34.49 7.19 43.17
CA ALA A 10 33.47 6.93 44.18
C ALA A 10 33.06 8.24 44.87
N TRP A 11 31.75 8.46 45.05
CA TRP A 11 31.24 9.45 46.00
C TRP A 11 30.18 8.78 46.89
N SER A 12 30.46 8.80 48.18
CA SER A 12 29.68 8.20 49.24
C SER A 12 28.90 9.26 50.02
N GLY A 13 27.61 8.99 50.22
CA GLY A 13 26.88 9.25 51.47
C GLY A 13 26.42 10.68 51.79
N ARG A 14 25.10 10.86 51.82
CA ARG A 14 24.37 11.12 53.07
C ARG A 14 22.85 10.95 52.90
N ARG A 15 22.29 10.11 53.77
CA ARG A 15 20.86 10.00 54.10
C ARG A 15 20.46 11.18 55.00
N THR A 16 19.28 11.75 54.78
CA THR A 16 18.40 12.26 55.84
C THR A 16 16.94 12.17 55.38
N SER A 17 16.10 11.69 56.30
CA SER A 17 14.70 11.32 56.15
C SER A 17 13.75 12.42 56.66
N GLY A 18 12.45 12.35 56.29
CA GLY A 18 11.30 13.05 56.92
C GLY A 18 10.54 13.95 55.93
N VAL A 19 9.42 13.56 55.30
CA VAL A 19 8.02 13.44 55.80
C VAL A 19 7.48 14.75 56.43
N TRP A 20 6.47 15.40 55.81
CA TRP A 20 5.12 15.70 56.35
C TRP A 20 4.29 16.65 55.43
N LEU A 21 3.09 16.16 55.06
CA LEU A 21 1.77 16.80 54.96
C LEU A 21 1.32 17.85 53.88
N VAL A 22 0.38 17.38 53.05
CA VAL A 22 -0.98 17.89 52.73
C VAL A 22 -1.40 19.28 53.25
N VAL A 23 -1.89 20.14 52.33
CA VAL A 23 -2.92 21.16 52.60
C VAL A 23 -3.92 21.22 51.43
N LEU A 24 -5.21 21.07 51.78
CA LEU A 24 -6.40 21.18 50.94
C LEU A 24 -7.33 22.25 51.57
N TYR A 25 -8.14 22.89 50.73
CA TYR A 25 -9.37 23.66 51.02
C TYR A 25 -9.30 25.08 51.62
N LEU A 26 -9.82 26.04 50.85
CA LEU A 26 -11.01 26.88 51.14
C LEU A 26 -11.10 27.95 50.03
N SER A 27 -12.17 28.02 49.24
CA SER A 27 -13.24 29.00 49.50
C SER A 27 -14.48 28.68 48.67
N LEU A 28 -15.62 28.54 49.35
CA LEU A 28 -16.96 28.46 48.80
C LEU A 28 -17.85 29.23 49.79
N LEU A 29 -18.46 30.36 49.39
CA LEU A 29 -19.83 30.76 49.79
C LEU A 29 -20.25 32.17 49.30
N ALA A 30 -21.57 32.24 49.09
CA ALA A 30 -22.44 33.34 48.65
C ALA A 30 -22.40 33.59 47.12
N ILE A 31 -23.48 33.38 46.37
CA ILE A 31 -24.86 33.80 46.64
C ILE A 31 -25.86 32.74 46.15
N ALA A 32 -26.76 32.31 47.03
CA ALA A 32 -28.01 31.66 46.69
C ALA A 32 -29.11 32.73 46.54
N SER A 33 -29.91 32.66 45.48
CA SER A 33 -31.37 32.89 45.47
C SER A 33 -31.85 33.27 44.06
N SER A 34 -32.42 32.30 43.34
CA SER A 34 -33.53 32.48 42.39
C SER A 34 -33.84 31.13 41.71
N ALA A 35 -34.37 30.20 42.49
CA ALA A 35 -35.18 29.10 41.98
C ALA A 35 -36.64 29.53 42.15
N THR A 36 -37.31 29.92 41.06
CA THR A 36 -38.78 29.89 40.88
C THR A 36 -39.15 30.45 39.50
N ALA A 37 -39.01 29.63 38.46
CA ALA A 37 -39.86 29.64 37.26
C ALA A 37 -39.36 28.54 36.30
N GLN A 38 -40.30 27.89 35.61
CA GLN A 38 -40.10 26.84 34.59
C GLN A 38 -39.92 25.41 35.11
N GLN A 39 -40.89 25.00 35.92
CA GLN A 39 -41.40 23.64 35.96
C GLN A 39 -42.68 23.61 35.10
N ASN A 40 -42.53 23.60 33.77
CA ASN A 40 -43.59 23.30 32.80
C ASN A 40 -43.00 23.25 31.37
N ASP A 41 -42.20 22.22 31.05
CA ASP A 41 -41.93 21.89 29.63
C ASP A 41 -41.43 20.46 29.38
N SER A 42 -41.75 19.50 30.27
CA SER A 42 -41.18 18.14 30.22
C SER A 42 -42.17 17.07 29.81
N THR A 43 -43.30 17.43 29.19
CA THR A 43 -44.37 16.46 28.85
C THR A 43 -44.86 16.56 27.40
N GLN A 44 -44.10 17.21 26.50
CA GLN A 44 -44.44 17.30 25.07
C GLN A 44 -43.31 16.93 24.09
N GLN A 45 -42.28 16.20 24.55
CA GLN A 45 -41.21 15.66 23.68
C GLN A 45 -41.10 14.13 23.68
N LEU A 46 -42.05 13.42 24.30
CA LEU A 46 -42.06 11.95 24.33
C LEU A 46 -43.02 11.28 23.32
N ASP A 47 -43.79 12.06 22.54
CA ASP A 47 -44.79 11.51 21.59
C ASP A 47 -44.52 11.81 20.10
N VAL A 48 -43.36 12.36 19.75
CA VAL A 48 -42.94 12.55 18.34
C VAL A 48 -41.86 11.55 17.91
N ALA A 49 -41.33 10.75 18.83
CA ALA A 49 -40.26 9.76 18.54
C ALA A 49 -40.77 8.38 18.05
N ALA A 50 -42.08 8.20 17.82
CA ALA A 50 -42.70 6.90 17.50
C ALA A 50 -43.17 6.73 16.04
N LYS A 51 -42.84 7.64 15.13
CA LYS A 51 -43.16 7.54 13.69
C LYS A 51 -42.01 7.95 12.78
N GLU A 52 -40.89 7.25 12.89
CA GLU A 52 -39.86 7.19 11.82
C GLU A 52 -38.98 5.95 12.06
N GLY A 53 -39.65 4.80 12.16
CA GLY A 53 -39.04 3.52 12.49
C GLY A 53 -39.23 2.48 11.40
N VAL A 54 -38.94 2.80 10.12
CA VAL A 54 -38.65 1.79 9.08
C VAL A 54 -37.72 2.42 8.03
N SER A 55 -36.44 2.58 8.35
CA SER A 55 -35.40 2.76 7.32
C SER A 55 -34.38 1.65 7.47
N ASN A 56 -34.49 0.66 6.57
CA ASN A 56 -33.46 -0.27 6.14
C ASN A 56 -32.25 -0.40 7.06
N THR A 57 -32.26 -1.43 7.91
CA THR A 57 -31.02 -2.08 8.34
C THR A 57 -30.39 -2.71 7.09
N SER A 58 -29.67 -1.89 6.32
CA SER A 58 -28.64 -2.41 5.44
C SER A 58 -27.65 -3.12 6.36
N THR A 59 -27.59 -4.44 6.25
CA THR A 59 -26.44 -5.22 6.68
C THR A 59 -25.20 -4.60 6.05
N ASP A 60 -24.56 -3.68 6.77
CA ASP A 60 -23.31 -3.05 6.39
C ASP A 60 -22.23 -4.12 6.52
N THR A 61 -22.09 -4.88 5.44
CA THR A 61 -20.93 -5.74 5.24
C THR A 61 -19.74 -4.78 5.23
N PRO A 62 -18.78 -4.84 6.16
CA PRO A 62 -17.70 -3.86 6.22
C PRO A 62 -17.04 -3.80 4.85
N ARG A 63 -17.25 -2.66 4.16
CA ARG A 63 -16.68 -2.44 2.83
C ARG A 63 -15.18 -2.65 2.95
N ARG A 64 -14.69 -3.64 2.20
CA ARG A 64 -13.28 -4.04 2.09
C ARG A 64 -12.41 -2.79 2.00
N LYS A 65 -11.67 -2.44 3.07
CA LYS A 65 -10.68 -1.36 3.01
C LYS A 65 -9.61 -1.81 2.01
N ARG A 66 -9.68 -1.32 0.77
CA ARG A 66 -8.70 -1.60 -0.27
C ARG A 66 -7.45 -0.79 0.09
N ILE A 67 -6.37 -1.50 0.40
CA ILE A 67 -5.08 -0.86 0.72
C ILE A 67 -4.65 -0.03 -0.48
N ALA A 68 -4.22 1.20 -0.21
CA ALA A 68 -3.65 2.05 -1.25
C ALA A 68 -2.33 1.42 -1.75
N GLN A 69 -2.17 1.36 -3.07
CA GLN A 69 -0.95 0.86 -3.71
C GLN A 69 0.14 1.95 -3.78
N GLY A 70 -0.17 3.18 -3.39
CA GLY A 70 0.75 4.31 -3.38
C GLY A 70 0.34 5.38 -2.37
N PRO A 71 1.25 6.30 -2.02
CA PRO A 71 2.60 6.42 -2.57
C PRO A 71 3.54 5.29 -2.10
N LYS A 72 4.41 4.77 -3.00
CA LYS A 72 5.44 3.78 -2.62
C LYS A 72 6.62 4.42 -1.88
N THR A 73 6.80 5.72 -2.11
CA THR A 73 7.84 6.55 -1.50
C THR A 73 7.37 8.00 -1.43
N ILE A 74 7.88 8.75 -0.46
CA ILE A 74 7.85 10.20 -0.44
C ILE A 74 9.19 10.70 -0.99
N ASP A 75 9.13 11.47 -2.07
CA ASP A 75 10.33 11.99 -2.72
C ASP A 75 10.93 13.13 -1.87
N PRO A 76 12.24 13.12 -1.54
CA PRO A 76 12.88 14.27 -0.90
C PRO A 76 12.64 15.59 -1.65
N ALA A 77 12.51 15.54 -2.98
CA ALA A 77 12.20 16.71 -3.81
C ALA A 77 10.87 17.41 -3.46
N GLU A 78 9.95 16.72 -2.77
CA GLU A 78 8.67 17.33 -2.35
C GLU A 78 8.81 18.23 -1.11
N VAL A 79 9.92 18.11 -0.38
CA VAL A 79 10.18 18.86 0.86
C VAL A 79 11.36 19.83 0.68
N LEU A 80 12.32 19.47 -0.16
CA LEU A 80 13.52 20.27 -0.39
C LEU A 80 13.22 21.63 -1.06
N PRO A 81 14.07 22.65 -0.84
CA PRO A 81 13.96 23.92 -1.55
C PRO A 81 13.99 23.73 -3.07
N LYS A 82 13.12 24.47 -3.79
CA LYS A 82 12.95 24.32 -5.24
C LYS A 82 14.27 24.33 -6.02
N ALA A 83 15.17 25.23 -5.66
CA ALA A 83 16.50 25.38 -6.26
C ALA A 83 17.32 24.07 -6.27
N LEU A 84 17.17 23.22 -5.25
CA LEU A 84 17.88 21.93 -5.16
C LEU A 84 17.14 20.79 -5.89
N THR A 85 15.88 21.01 -6.26
CA THR A 85 15.03 20.01 -6.92
C THR A 85 15.00 20.17 -8.44
N GLU A 86 15.53 21.28 -8.95
CA GLU A 86 15.66 21.53 -10.38
C GLU A 86 16.50 20.45 -11.04
N ARG A 87 16.04 20.00 -12.22
CA ARG A 87 16.72 18.96 -12.97
C ARG A 87 17.86 19.56 -13.77
N VAL A 88 19.04 18.98 -13.61
CA VAL A 88 20.27 19.46 -14.20
C VAL A 88 20.96 18.35 -14.99
N THR A 89 21.70 18.74 -16.01
CA THR A 89 22.64 17.87 -16.73
C THR A 89 24.02 18.50 -16.58
N VAL A 90 24.93 17.79 -15.93
CA VAL A 90 26.30 18.25 -15.69
C VAL A 90 27.21 17.05 -15.53
N ASP A 91 28.45 17.21 -16.00
CA ASP A 91 29.50 16.20 -15.91
C ASP A 91 30.69 16.82 -15.19
N PHE A 92 30.93 16.37 -13.96
CA PHE A 92 32.06 16.73 -13.12
C PHE A 92 33.08 15.59 -13.14
N SER A 93 33.57 15.21 -14.32
CA SER A 93 34.66 14.25 -14.42
C SER A 93 35.98 14.92 -13.98
N ASP A 94 36.63 14.34 -12.97
CA ASP A 94 37.91 14.82 -12.40
C ASP A 94 37.92 16.30 -12.01
N SER A 95 36.79 16.79 -11.47
CA SER A 95 36.61 18.20 -11.09
C SER A 95 36.91 18.43 -9.62
N SER A 96 37.33 19.67 -9.28
CA SER A 96 37.57 20.08 -7.89
C SER A 96 36.31 20.57 -7.18
N LEU A 97 36.34 20.64 -5.84
CA LEU A 97 35.27 21.25 -5.06
C LEU A 97 35.12 22.74 -5.37
N ASP A 98 36.21 23.45 -5.66
CA ASP A 98 36.16 24.85 -6.09
C ASP A 98 35.45 25.01 -7.45
N ASP A 99 35.58 24.05 -8.37
CA ASP A 99 34.84 24.05 -9.64
C ASP A 99 33.34 23.85 -9.42
N LEU A 100 32.97 22.93 -8.51
CA LEU A 100 31.59 22.74 -8.09
C LEU A 100 31.00 24.02 -7.50
N VAL A 101 31.68 24.65 -6.55
CA VAL A 101 31.22 25.89 -5.90
C VAL A 101 31.06 27.00 -6.93
N ARG A 102 32.02 27.14 -7.85
CA ARG A 102 31.93 28.14 -8.93
C ARG A 102 30.73 27.87 -9.82
N TRP A 103 30.50 26.63 -10.22
CA TRP A 103 29.36 26.24 -11.03
C TRP A 103 28.02 26.49 -10.33
N LEU A 104 27.89 26.12 -9.04
CA LEU A 104 26.66 26.38 -8.27
C LEU A 104 26.35 27.87 -8.16
N ARG A 105 27.37 28.73 -8.04
CA ARG A 105 27.20 30.19 -7.98
C ARG A 105 26.87 30.82 -9.33
N THR A 106 27.49 30.34 -10.40
CA THR A 106 27.42 31.01 -11.72
C THR A 106 26.32 30.45 -12.60
N GLU A 107 26.21 29.13 -12.71
CA GLU A 107 25.26 28.45 -13.58
C GLU A 107 23.92 28.16 -12.89
N ARG A 108 23.90 28.12 -11.54
CA ARG A 108 22.69 27.85 -10.74
C ARG A 108 22.21 29.03 -9.91
N ASP A 109 22.93 30.15 -9.93
CA ASP A 109 22.60 31.37 -9.19
C ASP A 109 22.34 31.11 -7.69
N LEU A 110 23.08 30.16 -7.09
CA LEU A 110 22.97 29.83 -5.68
C LEU A 110 23.96 30.62 -4.84
N VAL A 111 23.50 31.10 -3.68
CA VAL A 111 24.39 31.67 -2.66
C VAL A 111 25.05 30.52 -1.90
N VAL A 112 26.26 30.14 -2.34
CA VAL A 112 27.00 29.02 -1.74
C VAL A 112 28.12 29.52 -0.83
N VAL A 113 28.22 28.95 0.37
CA VAL A 113 29.35 29.12 1.30
C VAL A 113 30.02 27.77 1.51
N ALA A 114 31.28 27.64 1.09
CA ALA A 114 32.07 26.42 1.32
C ALA A 114 33.01 26.63 2.51
N ASP A 115 32.90 25.78 3.52
CA ASP A 115 33.75 25.81 4.71
C ASP A 115 35.12 25.20 4.40
N ARG A 116 36.00 26.03 3.84
CA ARG A 116 37.34 25.61 3.43
C ARG A 116 38.17 25.09 4.59
N GLN A 117 38.01 25.64 5.79
CA GLN A 117 38.81 25.21 6.94
C GLN A 117 38.37 23.81 7.38
N ALA A 118 37.06 23.58 7.48
CA ALA A 118 36.55 22.26 7.86
C ALA A 118 36.98 21.15 6.90
N PHE A 119 37.01 21.42 5.60
CA PHE A 119 37.52 20.44 4.62
C PHE A 119 39.01 20.15 4.81
N LEU A 120 39.83 21.19 5.04
CA LEU A 120 41.26 21.02 5.29
C LEU A 120 41.54 20.22 6.57
N ASP A 121 40.70 20.38 7.59
CA ASP A 121 40.83 19.65 8.87
C ASP A 121 40.62 18.13 8.72
N ILE A 122 39.96 17.69 7.64
CA ILE A 122 39.80 16.26 7.28
C ILE A 122 40.57 15.87 6.00
N ASP A 123 41.65 16.61 5.69
CA ASP A 123 42.53 16.39 4.53
C ASP A 123 41.85 16.49 3.15
N ILE A 124 40.66 17.11 3.06
CA ILE A 124 40.01 17.43 1.80
C ILE A 124 40.47 18.81 1.33
N ARG A 125 41.27 18.84 0.27
CA ARG A 125 41.74 20.10 -0.34
C ARG A 125 40.75 20.60 -1.40
N PRO A 126 40.07 21.74 -1.23
CA PRO A 126 39.01 22.15 -2.15
C PRO A 126 39.46 22.36 -3.61
N ASP A 127 40.72 22.69 -3.83
CA ASP A 127 41.35 22.95 -5.13
C ASP A 127 41.88 21.68 -5.82
N SER A 128 42.21 20.64 -5.06
CA SER A 128 42.86 19.43 -5.58
C SER A 128 42.15 18.12 -5.24
N ALA A 129 41.10 18.14 -4.42
CA ALA A 129 40.27 16.97 -4.13
C ALA A 129 39.35 16.74 -5.33
N TRP A 130 39.79 15.86 -6.22
CA TRP A 130 39.04 15.54 -7.42
C TRP A 130 37.91 14.56 -7.10
N PHE A 131 36.75 14.84 -7.64
CA PHE A 131 35.63 13.91 -7.65
C PHE A 131 35.14 13.73 -9.08
N SER A 132 34.51 12.57 -9.30
CA SER A 132 33.86 12.23 -10.55
C SER A 132 32.38 11.99 -10.26
N GLU A 133 31.53 12.89 -10.73
CA GLU A 133 30.06 12.80 -10.64
C GLU A 133 29.40 13.29 -11.92
N ARG A 134 28.29 12.66 -12.29
CA ARG A 134 27.52 13.03 -13.48
C ARG A 134 26.04 12.93 -13.19
N LEU A 135 25.30 13.95 -13.63
CA LEU A 135 23.85 14.03 -13.57
C LEU A 135 23.31 14.15 -15.00
N GLU A 136 22.26 13.40 -15.30
CA GLU A 136 21.57 13.42 -16.61
C GLU A 136 20.09 13.70 -16.42
N ASN A 137 19.70 14.97 -16.52
CA ASN A 137 18.33 15.42 -16.23
C ASN A 137 17.86 14.95 -14.84
N GLU A 138 18.74 15.04 -13.84
CA GLU A 138 18.50 14.59 -12.46
C GLU A 138 18.37 15.79 -11.52
N PRO A 139 17.60 15.70 -10.42
CA PRO A 139 17.53 16.77 -9.42
C PRO A 139 18.91 17.11 -8.85
N LEU A 140 19.20 18.41 -8.70
CA LEU A 140 20.50 18.90 -8.19
C LEU A 140 20.90 18.28 -6.84
N TYR A 141 19.96 18.05 -5.93
CA TYR A 141 20.27 17.47 -4.62
C TYR A 141 20.87 16.06 -4.70
N PHE A 142 20.68 15.31 -5.80
CA PHE A 142 21.39 14.03 -5.98
C PHE A 142 22.90 14.22 -5.99
N LEU A 143 23.39 15.29 -6.60
CA LEU A 143 24.82 15.60 -6.57
C LEU A 143 25.29 15.80 -5.12
N LEU A 144 24.54 16.58 -4.36
CA LEU A 144 24.88 16.92 -2.98
C LEU A 144 24.82 15.70 -2.04
N GLU A 145 23.82 14.84 -2.20
CA GLU A 145 23.73 13.58 -1.42
C GLU A 145 24.85 12.60 -1.79
N ARG A 146 25.17 12.46 -3.09
CA ARG A 146 26.27 11.58 -3.54
C ARG A 146 27.64 12.04 -3.01
N LEU A 147 27.84 13.35 -2.85
CA LEU A 147 29.07 13.93 -2.28
C LEU A 147 29.27 13.57 -0.81
N ARG A 148 28.20 13.22 -0.07
CA ARG A 148 28.33 12.77 1.33
C ARG A 148 29.19 11.52 1.48
N ASN A 149 29.26 10.66 0.45
CA ASN A 149 30.14 9.48 0.46
C ASN A 149 31.64 9.84 0.42
N ARG A 150 31.95 11.11 0.11
CA ARG A 150 33.28 11.71 0.13
C ARG A 150 33.45 12.68 1.31
N ASP A 151 32.67 12.51 2.38
CA ASP A 151 32.68 13.34 3.59
C ASP A 151 32.33 14.83 3.36
N ILE A 152 31.75 15.15 2.21
CA ILE A 152 31.25 16.49 1.87
C ILE A 152 29.73 16.50 2.03
N ALA A 153 29.23 17.27 2.99
CA ALA A 153 27.82 17.43 3.28
C ALA A 153 27.37 18.88 3.09
N TRP A 154 26.07 19.08 3.28
CA TRP A 154 25.45 20.36 3.08
C TRP A 154 24.29 20.59 4.05
N TYR A 155 23.99 21.86 4.28
CA TYR A 155 22.78 22.32 4.96
C TYR A 155 22.37 23.69 4.42
N MET A 156 21.13 24.09 4.67
CA MET A 156 20.56 25.36 4.24
C MET A 156 20.30 26.25 5.46
N ARG A 157 20.67 27.53 5.37
CA ARG A 157 20.26 28.53 6.37
C ARG A 157 19.72 29.76 5.66
N GLY A 158 18.41 29.94 5.74
CA GLY A 158 17.72 30.84 4.82
C GLY A 158 17.90 30.36 3.38
N ASP A 159 18.33 31.25 2.50
CA ASP A 159 18.58 30.94 1.07
C ASP A 159 20.07 30.64 0.77
N VAL A 160 20.89 30.43 1.81
CA VAL A 160 22.32 30.15 1.67
C VAL A 160 22.58 28.65 1.80
N LEU A 161 23.22 28.07 0.78
CA LEU A 161 23.69 26.69 0.77
C LEU A 161 25.10 26.64 1.38
N TYR A 162 25.23 25.95 2.51
CA TYR A 162 26.53 25.69 3.13
C TYR A 162 27.03 24.32 2.68
N LEU A 163 28.26 24.27 2.16
CA LEU A 163 29.01 23.03 1.93
C LEU A 163 30.07 22.91 3.01
N THR A 164 30.05 21.82 3.77
CA THR A 164 30.98 21.56 4.87
C THR A 164 31.18 20.06 5.06
N THR A 165 31.87 19.62 6.11
CA THR A 165 32.05 18.21 6.43
C THR A 165 30.75 17.57 6.92
N VAL A 166 30.64 16.25 6.83
CA VAL A 166 29.49 15.50 7.38
C VAL A 166 29.25 15.81 8.85
N GLU A 167 30.32 15.84 9.65
CA GLU A 167 30.28 16.13 11.09
C GLU A 167 29.65 17.51 11.37
N LEU A 168 30.19 18.58 10.76
CA LEU A 168 29.68 19.94 11.00
C LEU A 168 28.27 20.16 10.43
N ALA A 169 27.93 19.52 9.31
CA ALA A 169 26.57 19.58 8.77
C ALA A 169 25.56 18.89 9.70
N ASP A 170 25.96 17.79 10.35
CA ASP A 170 25.14 17.07 11.31
C ASP A 170 25.09 17.76 12.69
N GLU A 171 25.92 18.79 12.93
CA GLU A 171 25.83 19.72 14.07
C GLU A 171 25.06 21.01 13.76
N ALA A 172 24.70 21.24 12.49
CA ALA A 172 23.99 22.43 12.05
C ALA A 172 22.50 22.38 12.45
N MET A 173 22.24 22.68 13.72
CA MET A 173 20.89 22.63 14.31
C MET A 173 19.99 23.77 13.84
N VAL A 174 18.76 23.43 13.47
CA VAL A 174 17.67 24.36 13.20
C VAL A 174 16.47 23.99 14.06
N THR A 175 15.65 24.97 14.43
CA THR A 175 14.37 24.72 15.14
C THR A 175 13.21 24.97 14.19
N ALA A 176 12.35 23.97 13.99
CA ALA A 176 11.19 24.05 13.13
C ALA A 176 9.93 23.51 13.84
N PRO A 177 8.79 24.23 13.74
CA PRO A 177 7.50 23.73 14.17
C PRO A 177 6.82 22.91 13.05
N TYR A 178 6.17 21.80 13.42
CA TYR A 178 5.34 20.99 12.53
C TYR A 178 3.93 20.88 13.07
N SER A 179 2.95 21.37 12.32
CA SER A 179 1.54 21.14 12.65
C SER A 179 1.16 19.70 12.33
N ILE A 180 0.67 18.98 13.35
CA ILE A 180 0.15 17.62 13.25
C ILE A 180 -1.37 17.57 13.43
N ALA A 181 -2.06 18.72 13.39
CA ALA A 181 -3.51 18.84 13.57
C ALA A 181 -4.31 17.86 12.70
N HIS A 182 -3.93 17.70 11.43
CA HIS A 182 -4.58 16.81 10.48
C HIS A 182 -4.37 15.32 10.82
N LEU A 183 -3.21 14.96 11.39
CA LEU A 183 -2.95 13.60 11.89
C LEU A 183 -3.75 13.36 13.18
N VAL A 184 -3.79 14.33 14.09
CA VAL A 184 -4.60 14.23 15.32
C VAL A 184 -6.08 14.05 14.99
N ALA A 185 -6.61 14.83 14.05
CA ALA A 185 -7.98 14.65 13.53
C ALA A 185 -8.22 13.28 12.89
N SER A 186 -7.16 12.64 12.38
CA SER A 186 -7.19 11.27 11.83
C SER A 186 -6.96 10.18 12.89
N GLY A 187 -6.94 10.52 14.17
CA GLY A 187 -6.82 9.59 15.29
C GLY A 187 -5.38 9.20 15.65
N TYR A 188 -4.38 10.00 15.28
CA TYR A 188 -3.02 9.87 15.81
C TYR A 188 -2.91 10.58 17.16
N ASP A 189 -2.17 9.98 18.09
CA ASP A 189 -1.87 10.58 19.39
C ASP A 189 -0.57 11.42 19.31
N PRO A 190 -0.56 12.69 19.75
CA PRO A 190 0.62 13.55 19.68
C PRO A 190 1.84 13.02 20.44
N VAL A 191 1.64 12.41 21.61
CA VAL A 191 2.74 11.88 22.43
C VAL A 191 3.34 10.66 21.74
N ARG A 192 2.50 9.74 21.25
CA ARG A 192 2.95 8.59 20.47
C ARG A 192 3.66 8.99 19.17
N LEU A 193 3.20 10.04 18.49
CA LEU A 193 3.89 10.59 17.32
C LEU A 193 5.30 11.13 17.67
N SER A 194 5.45 11.73 18.84
CA SER A 194 6.73 12.22 19.33
C SER A 194 7.72 11.09 19.62
N GLU A 195 7.25 10.00 20.23
CA GLU A 195 8.03 8.77 20.48
C GLU A 195 8.39 8.10 19.16
N LEU A 196 7.45 8.02 18.23
CA LEU A 196 7.66 7.48 16.89
C LEU A 196 8.76 8.23 16.14
N VAL A 197 8.76 9.57 16.14
CA VAL A 197 9.81 10.36 15.49
C VAL A 197 11.17 10.04 16.11
N ARG A 198 11.25 9.98 17.44
CA ARG A 198 12.50 9.64 18.17
C ARG A 198 13.00 8.23 17.84
N ALA A 199 12.10 7.27 17.71
CA ALA A 199 12.44 5.88 17.42
C ALA A 199 12.80 5.64 15.94
N THR A 200 12.31 6.46 15.02
CA THR A 200 12.38 6.13 13.58
C THR A 200 13.11 7.14 12.72
N ILE A 201 13.46 8.32 13.25
CA ILE A 201 14.27 9.31 12.54
C ILE A 201 15.61 9.44 13.26
N TRP A 202 16.64 8.75 12.77
CA TRP A 202 18.00 8.76 13.32
C TRP A 202 18.06 8.72 14.87
N PRO A 203 17.74 7.57 15.48
CA PRO A 203 17.55 7.42 16.93
C PRO A 203 18.68 7.99 17.79
N ASP A 204 19.92 7.78 17.35
CA ASP A 204 21.15 8.21 18.02
C ASP A 204 21.18 9.72 18.27
N MET A 205 20.52 10.52 17.44
CA MET A 205 20.48 11.98 17.57
C MET A 205 19.52 12.48 18.67
N TRP A 206 18.78 11.58 19.34
CA TRP A 206 17.87 11.92 20.43
C TRP A 206 18.34 11.42 21.79
N GLU A 207 19.47 10.73 21.85
CA GLU A 207 20.02 10.19 23.10
C GLU A 207 20.50 11.32 24.04
N ALA A 208 20.61 11.00 25.33
CA ALA A 208 21.10 11.96 26.32
C ALA A 208 22.53 12.41 25.98
N GLY A 209 22.75 13.73 25.94
CA GLY A 209 24.03 14.32 25.56
C GLY A 209 24.08 14.82 24.11
N THR A 210 23.07 14.52 23.30
CA THR A 210 22.88 15.15 22.00
C THR A 210 22.17 16.50 22.13
N GLU A 211 22.32 17.31 21.09
CA GLU A 211 21.73 18.64 21.02
C GLU A 211 20.30 18.66 20.45
N SER A 212 19.84 17.56 19.85
CA SER A 212 18.51 17.52 19.24
C SER A 212 17.42 17.41 20.30
N THR A 213 16.36 18.18 20.14
CA THR A 213 15.21 18.16 21.04
C THR A 213 13.91 18.07 20.27
N LEU A 214 12.94 17.35 20.83
CA LEU A 214 11.60 17.26 20.30
C LEU A 214 10.61 17.41 21.44
N THR A 215 9.76 18.44 21.34
CA THR A 215 8.72 18.72 22.33
C THR A 215 7.37 18.85 21.64
N VAL A 216 6.32 18.34 22.28
CA VAL A 216 4.94 18.48 21.81
C VAL A 216 4.26 19.57 22.61
N LEU A 217 3.60 20.51 21.93
CA LEU A 217 2.73 21.50 22.55
C LEU A 217 1.41 21.57 21.77
N GLY A 218 0.34 21.03 22.36
CA GLY A 218 -0.95 20.90 21.66
C GLY A 218 -0.83 19.95 20.46
N ASP A 219 -1.11 20.47 19.27
CA ASP A 219 -1.03 19.80 17.98
C ASP A 219 0.17 20.24 17.14
N VAL A 220 1.23 20.73 17.79
CA VAL A 220 2.47 21.17 17.15
C VAL A 220 3.67 20.44 17.76
N LEU A 221 4.50 19.85 16.88
CA LEU A 221 5.82 19.32 17.24
C LEU A 221 6.85 20.42 17.04
N PHE A 222 7.54 20.81 18.11
CA PHE A 222 8.71 21.67 18.06
C PHE A 222 9.96 20.79 18.02
N VAL A 223 10.66 20.83 16.89
CA VAL A 223 11.85 20.01 16.66
C VAL A 223 13.05 20.91 16.52
N ARG A 224 14.08 20.70 17.33
CA ARG A 224 15.44 21.19 17.10
C ARG A 224 16.30 20.02 16.65
N ALA A 225 16.78 20.03 15.41
CA ALA A 225 17.59 18.96 14.84
C ALA A 225 18.39 19.48 13.62
N PRO A 226 19.31 18.67 13.05
CA PRO A 226 19.95 19.00 11.78
C PRO A 226 18.97 18.96 10.60
N ASP A 227 19.25 19.75 9.56
CA ASP A 227 18.40 19.90 8.36
C ASP A 227 17.95 18.57 7.73
N ARG A 228 18.84 17.59 7.63
CA ARG A 228 18.50 16.27 7.07
C ARG A 228 17.36 15.58 7.81
N MET A 229 17.32 15.70 9.14
CA MET A 229 16.26 15.13 9.97
C MET A 229 14.94 15.85 9.72
N HIS A 230 14.97 17.16 9.48
CA HIS A 230 13.77 17.94 9.15
C HIS A 230 13.10 17.45 7.86
N TYR A 231 13.88 17.08 6.84
CA TYR A 231 13.34 16.50 5.60
C TYR A 231 12.73 15.11 5.83
N GLN A 232 13.37 14.28 6.66
CA GLN A 232 12.85 12.96 7.01
C GLN A 232 11.58 13.05 7.86
N ILE A 233 11.51 13.98 8.83
CA ILE A 233 10.31 14.22 9.64
C ILE A 233 9.14 14.66 8.76
N ALA A 234 9.35 15.62 7.86
CA ALA A 234 8.31 16.04 6.93
C ALA A 234 7.83 14.87 6.05
N GLY A 235 8.76 14.05 5.55
CA GLY A 235 8.46 12.83 4.81
C GLY A 235 7.65 11.82 5.61
N LEU A 236 7.99 11.59 6.87
CA LEU A 236 7.26 10.71 7.78
C LEU A 236 5.84 11.20 8.02
N LEU A 237 5.66 12.48 8.39
CA LEU A 237 4.34 13.05 8.63
C LEU A 237 3.44 12.94 7.39
N LYS A 238 4.01 13.15 6.20
CA LYS A 238 3.31 13.00 4.92
C LYS A 238 2.93 11.54 4.63
N ALA A 239 3.84 10.60 4.87
CA ALA A 239 3.57 9.17 4.71
C ALA A 239 2.49 8.68 5.69
N LEU A 240 2.46 9.20 6.92
CA LEU A 240 1.42 8.89 7.92
C LEU A 240 0.04 9.43 7.52
N ALA A 241 -0.01 10.56 6.81
CA ALA A 241 -1.27 11.12 6.31
C ALA A 241 -1.91 10.27 5.20
N SER A 242 -1.13 9.45 4.49
CA SER A 242 -1.61 8.59 3.39
C SER A 242 -0.83 7.27 3.33
N PRO A 243 -1.03 6.38 4.32
CA PRO A 243 -0.27 5.14 4.40
C PRO A 243 -0.69 4.18 3.27
N ALA A 244 0.30 3.62 2.59
CA ALA A 244 0.14 2.60 1.55
C ALA A 244 0.64 1.23 2.04
N GLU A 245 0.66 0.22 1.17
CA GLU A 245 1.21 -1.11 1.49
C GLU A 245 2.62 -1.04 2.10
N ARG A 246 3.47 -0.18 1.51
CA ARG A 246 4.77 0.26 2.04
C ARG A 246 5.10 1.62 1.44
N THR A 247 5.46 2.59 2.29
CA THR A 247 5.87 3.94 1.88
C THR A 247 7.20 4.28 2.52
N PHE A 248 8.29 4.34 1.75
CA PHE A 248 9.55 4.90 2.25
C PHE A 248 9.42 6.42 2.43
N ILE A 249 9.92 6.98 3.53
CA ILE A 249 9.64 8.39 3.88
C ILE A 249 10.61 9.39 3.23
N HIS A 250 11.75 8.91 2.73
CA HIS A 250 12.84 9.74 2.24
C HIS A 250 13.58 8.99 1.14
N GLU A 251 12.88 8.70 0.05
CA GLU A 251 13.49 7.97 -1.06
C GLU A 251 13.01 8.51 -2.41
N PRO A 252 13.94 8.81 -3.35
CA PRO A 252 13.56 9.37 -4.64
C PRO A 252 12.64 8.46 -5.45
N THR A 253 11.70 9.04 -6.18
CA THR A 253 10.76 8.30 -7.04
C THR A 253 11.44 7.44 -8.10
N VAL A 254 12.61 7.85 -8.58
CA VAL A 254 13.43 7.07 -9.54
C VAL A 254 13.82 5.69 -9.01
N HIS A 255 13.97 5.50 -7.70
CA HIS A 255 14.23 4.17 -7.13
C HIS A 255 13.09 3.20 -7.40
N THR A 256 11.84 3.68 -7.51
CA THR A 256 10.72 2.83 -7.91
C THR A 256 10.94 2.26 -9.31
N ARG A 257 11.42 3.08 -10.26
CA ARG A 257 11.75 2.61 -11.61
C ARG A 257 12.89 1.59 -11.60
N ILE A 258 13.93 1.83 -10.80
CA ILE A 258 15.03 0.87 -10.64
C ILE A 258 14.52 -0.45 -10.07
N ARG A 259 13.65 -0.43 -9.05
CA ARG A 259 13.03 -1.66 -8.50
C ARG A 259 12.16 -2.42 -9.49
N GLU A 260 11.51 -1.74 -10.43
CA GLU A 260 10.81 -2.44 -11.53
C GLU A 260 11.81 -3.06 -12.51
N LYS A 261 12.91 -2.36 -12.83
CA LYS A 261 14.02 -2.93 -13.64
C LYS A 261 14.67 -4.15 -13.01
N LEU A 262 14.78 -4.18 -11.68
CA LEU A 262 15.30 -5.33 -10.94
C LEU A 262 14.48 -6.63 -11.15
N LYS A 263 13.22 -6.52 -11.59
CA LYS A 263 12.36 -7.69 -11.87
C LYS A 263 12.52 -8.21 -13.31
N GLU A 264 13.15 -7.45 -14.20
CA GLU A 264 13.36 -7.87 -15.59
C GLU A 264 14.38 -9.01 -15.64
N CYS A 265 14.12 -10.03 -16.45
CA CYS A 265 15.04 -11.13 -16.66
C CYS A 265 16.22 -10.70 -17.53
N VAL A 266 17.42 -11.10 -17.12
CA VAL A 266 18.66 -10.87 -17.84
C VAL A 266 19.44 -12.18 -17.95
N SER A 267 20.28 -12.25 -18.98
CA SER A 267 21.27 -13.31 -19.14
C SER A 267 22.65 -12.69 -19.03
N VAL A 268 23.50 -13.28 -18.20
CA VAL A 268 24.87 -12.81 -17.95
C VAL A 268 25.83 -13.99 -17.96
N THR A 269 26.96 -13.80 -18.62
CA THR A 269 28.05 -14.77 -18.67
C THR A 269 29.36 -14.04 -18.43
N PHE A 270 29.85 -14.09 -17.21
CA PHE A 270 31.15 -13.59 -16.78
C PHE A 270 32.10 -14.77 -16.57
N ARG A 271 33.31 -14.67 -17.08
CA ARG A 271 34.36 -15.69 -16.96
C ARG A 271 35.65 -14.99 -16.58
N GLU A 272 36.02 -15.10 -15.30
CA GLU A 272 37.17 -14.39 -14.72
C GLU A 272 37.18 -12.89 -15.05
N THR A 273 35.98 -12.28 -15.14
CA THR A 273 35.81 -10.88 -15.54
C THR A 273 36.00 -9.97 -14.33
N PRO A 274 36.81 -8.91 -14.35
CA PRO A 274 36.94 -7.99 -13.23
C PRO A 274 35.60 -7.46 -12.74
N LEU A 275 35.43 -7.32 -11.42
CA LEU A 275 34.19 -6.81 -10.82
C LEU A 275 33.79 -5.44 -11.40
N SER A 276 34.76 -4.56 -11.61
CA SER A 276 34.61 -3.25 -12.25
C SER A 276 33.99 -3.35 -13.66
N GLU A 277 34.50 -4.25 -14.48
CA GLU A 277 34.01 -4.49 -15.84
C GLU A 277 32.64 -5.16 -15.86
N ALA A 278 32.42 -6.15 -14.99
CA ALA A 278 31.15 -6.84 -14.93
C ALA A 278 30.00 -5.91 -14.51
N VAL A 279 30.24 -5.04 -13.52
CA VAL A 279 29.25 -4.02 -13.11
C VAL A 279 29.00 -3.00 -14.22
N LYS A 280 30.04 -2.58 -14.94
CA LYS A 280 29.88 -1.70 -16.11
C LYS A 280 29.08 -2.36 -17.24
N ALA A 281 29.33 -3.65 -17.49
CA ALA A 281 28.59 -4.43 -18.48
C ALA A 281 27.12 -4.56 -18.09
N LEU A 282 26.82 -4.87 -16.82
CA LEU A 282 25.47 -4.88 -16.28
C LEU A 282 24.77 -3.53 -16.46
N ALA A 283 25.40 -2.44 -16.00
CA ALA A 283 24.85 -1.09 -16.11
C ALA A 283 24.45 -0.74 -17.55
N SER A 284 25.31 -1.11 -18.50
CA SER A 284 25.08 -0.89 -19.94
C SER A 284 23.95 -1.77 -20.48
N GLN A 285 23.90 -3.04 -20.08
CA GLN A 285 22.89 -4.00 -20.55
C GLN A 285 21.47 -3.63 -20.10
N VAL A 286 21.31 -3.21 -18.84
CA VAL A 286 19.99 -2.91 -18.26
C VAL A 286 19.60 -1.44 -18.30
N ASN A 287 20.52 -0.58 -18.75
CA ASN A 287 20.33 0.86 -18.89
C ASN A 287 19.81 1.53 -17.61
N ILE A 288 20.46 1.22 -16.48
CA ILE A 288 20.27 1.90 -15.20
C ILE A 288 21.64 2.28 -14.61
N PRO A 289 21.72 3.38 -13.84
CA PRO A 289 22.98 3.76 -13.20
C PRO A 289 23.34 2.76 -12.10
N ILE A 290 24.32 1.90 -12.38
CA ILE A 290 24.95 1.01 -11.39
C ILE A 290 26.37 1.50 -11.12
N ARG A 291 26.73 1.68 -9.85
CA ARG A 291 28.04 2.19 -9.43
C ARG A 291 28.65 1.32 -8.34
N LEU A 292 29.99 1.32 -8.28
CA LEU A 292 30.74 0.72 -7.18
C LEU A 292 31.01 1.74 -6.08
N ASP A 293 30.68 1.42 -4.85
CA ASP A 293 31.13 2.15 -3.66
C ASP A 293 32.55 1.72 -3.30
N LYS A 294 33.52 2.24 -4.04
CA LYS A 294 34.93 1.79 -3.97
C LYS A 294 35.50 1.86 -2.55
N ARG A 295 35.17 2.91 -1.80
CA ARG A 295 35.67 3.11 -0.42
C ARG A 295 35.18 1.98 0.49
N GLN A 296 33.86 1.76 0.52
CA GLN A 296 33.26 0.72 1.37
C GLN A 296 33.69 -0.69 0.94
N LEU A 297 33.84 -0.94 -0.36
CA LEU A 297 34.33 -2.22 -0.86
C LEU A 297 35.79 -2.48 -0.44
N VAL A 298 36.67 -1.49 -0.55
CA VAL A 298 38.07 -1.60 -0.11
C VAL A 298 38.17 -1.77 1.41
N ASP A 299 37.35 -1.06 2.18
CA ASP A 299 37.28 -1.19 3.65
C ASP A 299 36.86 -2.62 4.08
N GLU A 300 36.07 -3.30 3.26
CA GLU A 300 35.70 -4.72 3.44
C GLU A 300 36.66 -5.70 2.74
N GLY A 301 37.79 -5.22 2.19
CA GLY A 301 38.83 -6.04 1.57
C GLY A 301 38.51 -6.53 0.15
N VAL A 302 37.52 -5.94 -0.51
CA VAL A 302 37.11 -6.28 -1.88
C VAL A 302 37.85 -5.40 -2.89
N ASP A 303 38.65 -6.04 -3.75
CA ASP A 303 39.32 -5.39 -4.87
C ASP A 303 38.39 -5.30 -6.09
N MET A 304 38.42 -4.16 -6.80
CA MET A 304 37.64 -3.90 -8.00
C MET A 304 38.11 -4.73 -9.21
N GLU A 305 39.38 -5.14 -9.22
CA GLU A 305 39.98 -5.99 -10.27
C GLU A 305 39.79 -7.49 -10.00
N MET A 306 39.12 -7.83 -8.90
CA MET A 306 38.85 -9.20 -8.52
C MET A 306 38.02 -9.92 -9.59
N PRO A 307 38.45 -11.10 -10.07
CA PRO A 307 37.81 -11.77 -11.19
C PRO A 307 36.52 -12.46 -10.76
N ILE A 308 35.45 -12.26 -11.53
CA ILE A 308 34.14 -12.83 -11.29
C ILE A 308 33.74 -13.84 -12.36
N THR A 309 33.19 -14.97 -11.91
CA THR A 309 32.69 -16.03 -12.78
C THR A 309 31.24 -16.33 -12.44
N LEU A 310 30.34 -16.06 -13.38
CA LEU A 310 28.90 -16.20 -13.21
C LEU A 310 28.26 -16.52 -14.56
N ASP A 311 27.45 -17.58 -14.61
CA ASP A 311 26.65 -17.93 -15.79
C ASP A 311 25.21 -18.14 -15.34
N LEU A 312 24.36 -17.17 -15.64
CA LEU A 312 22.93 -17.16 -15.31
C LEU A 312 22.15 -16.78 -16.56
N GLN A 313 21.13 -17.57 -16.89
CA GLN A 313 20.34 -17.39 -18.11
C GLN A 313 18.88 -17.14 -17.76
N ASN A 314 18.31 -16.05 -18.28
CA ASN A 314 16.91 -15.67 -18.10
C ASN A 314 16.48 -15.61 -16.62
N VAL A 315 17.29 -14.94 -15.79
CA VAL A 315 17.08 -14.79 -14.36
C VAL A 315 16.80 -13.31 -14.04
N PRO A 316 15.89 -12.96 -13.11
CA PRO A 316 15.67 -11.56 -12.73
C PRO A 316 16.98 -10.86 -12.32
N LEU A 317 17.17 -9.61 -12.75
CA LEU A 317 18.36 -8.82 -12.41
C LEU A 317 18.62 -8.79 -10.90
N ARG A 318 17.57 -8.68 -10.09
CA ARG A 318 17.65 -8.79 -8.63
C ARG A 318 18.39 -10.05 -8.19
N THR A 319 18.02 -11.20 -8.75
CA THR A 319 18.63 -12.48 -8.41
C THR A 319 20.08 -12.54 -8.87
N VAL A 320 20.42 -11.94 -10.01
CA VAL A 320 21.84 -11.81 -10.42
C VAL A 320 22.64 -11.03 -9.39
N LEU A 321 22.10 -9.90 -8.90
CA LEU A 321 22.72 -9.08 -7.85
C LEU A 321 22.76 -9.76 -6.48
N ASP A 322 21.76 -10.59 -6.16
CA ASP A 322 21.69 -11.35 -4.89
C ASP A 322 22.62 -12.57 -4.90
N VAL A 323 22.98 -13.09 -6.08
CA VAL A 323 23.90 -14.24 -6.25
C VAL A 323 25.35 -13.79 -6.39
N LEU A 324 25.59 -12.55 -6.81
CA LEU A 324 26.92 -11.91 -6.86
C LEU A 324 27.73 -12.16 -5.56
N PRO A 325 27.13 -12.01 -4.35
CA PRO A 325 27.80 -12.29 -3.07
C PRO A 325 27.95 -13.78 -2.73
N MET A 326 27.14 -14.66 -3.32
CA MET A 326 26.99 -16.05 -2.84
C MET A 326 28.10 -17.00 -3.31
N LYS A 327 28.81 -16.70 -4.41
CA LYS A 327 29.76 -17.65 -5.00
C LYS A 327 31.23 -17.31 -4.78
N ALA A 328 31.56 -16.09 -4.35
CA ALA A 328 32.95 -15.71 -4.21
C ALA A 328 33.28 -14.66 -3.14
N TRP A 329 32.34 -13.78 -2.72
CA TRP A 329 32.63 -12.68 -1.78
C TRP A 329 31.41 -12.35 -0.92
N LYS A 330 31.40 -12.82 0.34
CA LYS A 330 30.29 -12.56 1.29
C LYS A 330 30.21 -11.08 1.69
N GLU A 331 31.24 -10.32 1.35
CA GLU A 331 31.49 -8.92 1.70
C GLU A 331 30.88 -7.94 0.66
N VAL A 332 30.19 -8.42 -0.37
CA VAL A 332 29.52 -7.55 -1.35
C VAL A 332 28.02 -7.57 -1.14
N SER A 333 27.38 -6.41 -1.22
CA SER A 333 25.93 -6.28 -1.32
C SER A 333 25.56 -5.12 -2.25
N TRP A 334 24.27 -4.80 -2.32
CA TRP A 334 23.78 -3.72 -3.17
C TRP A 334 22.69 -2.93 -2.43
N GLU A 335 22.60 -1.64 -2.71
CA GLU A 335 21.60 -0.75 -2.13
C GLU A 335 21.14 0.31 -3.15
N LEU A 336 19.93 0.85 -2.95
CA LEU A 336 19.45 2.01 -3.70
C LEU A 336 19.70 3.29 -2.90
N ARG A 337 20.46 4.22 -3.49
CA ARG A 337 20.86 5.48 -2.88
C ARG A 337 20.99 6.58 -3.95
N ASP A 338 20.36 7.73 -3.71
CA ASP A 338 20.50 8.97 -4.51
C ASP A 338 20.30 8.80 -6.02
N GLY A 339 19.30 8.01 -6.40
CA GLY A 339 18.96 7.72 -7.79
C GLY A 339 19.80 6.64 -8.46
N VAL A 340 20.67 5.97 -7.72
CA VAL A 340 21.67 5.02 -8.23
C VAL A 340 21.57 3.69 -7.50
N LEU A 341 21.84 2.60 -8.22
CA LEU A 341 22.08 1.28 -7.62
C LEU A 341 23.57 1.18 -7.29
N TRP A 342 23.88 1.13 -6.00
CA TRP A 342 25.25 0.99 -5.53
C TRP A 342 25.55 -0.46 -5.22
N ILE A 343 26.67 -0.97 -5.73
CA ILE A 343 27.32 -2.18 -5.23
C ILE A 343 28.29 -1.72 -4.15
N THR A 344 28.09 -2.20 -2.93
CA THR A 344 28.78 -1.71 -1.72
C THR A 344 29.13 -2.89 -0.80
N GLY A 345 29.79 -2.60 0.30
CA GLY A 345 30.10 -3.58 1.34
C GLY A 345 28.84 -4.13 2.02
N THR A 346 28.87 -5.39 2.47
CA THR A 346 27.77 -6.02 3.21
C THR A 346 27.51 -5.32 4.54
N SER A 347 28.56 -4.93 5.27
CA SER A 347 28.44 -4.19 6.54
C SER A 347 27.89 -2.78 6.32
N ALA A 348 28.38 -2.10 5.27
CA ALA A 348 27.91 -0.77 4.88
C ALA A 348 26.41 -0.79 4.53
N SER A 349 25.97 -1.77 3.74
CA SER A 349 24.55 -1.93 3.37
C SER A 349 23.68 -2.30 4.59
N ALA A 350 24.16 -3.17 5.47
CA ALA A 350 23.44 -3.58 6.68
C ALA A 350 23.29 -2.45 7.71
N SER A 351 24.22 -1.49 7.74
CA SER A 351 24.16 -0.31 8.61
C SER A 351 23.35 0.85 8.00
N ARG A 352 22.81 0.69 6.78
CA ARG A 352 22.00 1.72 6.10
C ARG A 352 20.51 1.55 6.40
N TYR A 353 20.09 2.12 7.51
CA TYR A 353 18.69 2.07 7.92
C TYR A 353 17.83 3.05 7.13
N LYS A 354 16.63 2.61 6.77
CA LYS A 354 15.57 3.39 6.13
C LYS A 354 14.33 3.37 7.03
N THR A 355 13.47 4.35 6.86
CA THR A 355 12.19 4.40 7.57
C THR A 355 11.05 4.22 6.57
N ALA A 356 10.11 3.34 6.89
CA ALA A 356 8.95 3.08 6.05
C ALA A 356 7.66 2.94 6.85
N VAL A 357 6.57 3.47 6.30
CA VAL A 357 5.21 3.39 6.83
C VAL A 357 4.43 2.28 6.12
N TYR A 358 3.66 1.49 6.87
CA TYR A 358 2.88 0.35 6.39
C TYR A 358 1.41 0.47 6.83
N ASP A 359 0.46 0.49 5.88
CA ASP A 359 -0.97 0.31 6.17
C ASP A 359 -1.25 -1.18 6.41
N VAL A 360 -1.58 -1.50 7.66
CA VAL A 360 -2.00 -2.83 8.12
C VAL A 360 -3.43 -2.81 8.66
N GLY A 361 -4.23 -1.81 8.28
CA GLY A 361 -5.61 -1.65 8.77
C GLY A 361 -6.57 -2.77 8.34
N ASP A 362 -6.18 -3.60 7.38
CA ASP A 362 -6.90 -4.81 6.99
C ASP A 362 -6.54 -6.04 7.87
N LEU A 363 -5.37 -5.98 8.52
CA LEU A 363 -4.79 -7.02 9.37
C LEU A 363 -5.07 -6.80 10.86
N CYS A 364 -5.13 -5.53 11.31
CA CYS A 364 -5.28 -5.18 12.72
C CYS A 364 -6.39 -4.12 12.91
N ARG A 365 -7.23 -4.33 13.93
CA ARG A 365 -8.38 -3.45 14.25
C ARG A 365 -8.19 -2.62 15.51
N ASN A 366 -7.25 -3.02 16.36
CA ASN A 366 -6.97 -2.35 17.64
C ASN A 366 -5.48 -2.48 18.01
N ASP A 367 -5.07 -1.80 19.08
CA ASP A 367 -3.69 -1.80 19.56
C ASP A 367 -3.22 -3.17 20.06
N ARG A 368 -4.12 -4.06 20.51
CA ARG A 368 -3.76 -5.42 20.94
C ARG A 368 -3.38 -6.29 19.75
N GLU A 369 -4.19 -6.28 18.69
CA GLU A 369 -3.89 -6.97 17.43
C GLU A 369 -2.64 -6.40 16.76
N SER A 370 -2.46 -5.07 16.80
CA SER A 370 -1.27 -4.41 16.25
C SER A 370 0.00 -4.87 16.97
N ARG A 371 -0.02 -4.97 18.30
CA ARG A 371 1.10 -5.54 19.08
C ARG A 371 1.38 -7.00 18.75
N ALA A 372 0.34 -7.83 18.68
CA ALA A 372 0.50 -9.24 18.30
C ALA A 372 1.08 -9.38 16.87
N LEU A 373 0.70 -8.49 15.95
CA LEU A 373 1.27 -8.44 14.61
C LEU A 373 2.75 -8.07 14.65
N VAL A 374 3.15 -7.05 15.42
CA VAL A 374 4.56 -6.65 15.58
C VAL A 374 5.41 -7.82 16.10
N GLU A 375 4.96 -8.50 17.15
CA GLU A 375 5.66 -9.68 17.69
C GLU A 375 5.79 -10.80 16.66
N MET A 376 4.72 -11.07 15.91
CA MET A 376 4.75 -12.05 14.83
C MET A 376 5.71 -11.64 13.71
N LEU A 377 5.72 -10.36 13.31
CA LEU A 377 6.64 -9.86 12.29
C LEU A 377 8.09 -10.03 12.73
N LYS A 378 8.43 -9.64 13.96
CA LYS A 378 9.78 -9.84 14.53
C LYS A 378 10.17 -11.31 14.58
N ALA A 379 9.23 -12.20 14.94
CA ALA A 379 9.49 -13.64 15.03
C ALA A 379 9.64 -14.35 13.68
N GLN A 380 8.96 -13.88 12.63
CA GLN A 380 8.97 -14.49 11.29
C GLN A 380 10.03 -13.88 10.35
N THR A 381 10.69 -12.81 10.77
CA THR A 381 11.79 -12.20 10.03
C THR A 381 13.11 -12.45 10.77
N SER A 382 14.24 -12.42 10.07
CA SER A 382 15.54 -12.77 10.68
C SER A 382 15.83 -11.90 11.89
N GLN A 383 16.14 -12.54 13.04
CA GLN A 383 16.47 -11.85 14.27
C GLN A 383 17.63 -10.85 14.09
N GLU A 384 18.58 -11.16 13.22
CA GLU A 384 19.73 -10.30 12.87
C GLU A 384 19.33 -8.89 12.38
N TYR A 385 18.11 -8.70 11.85
CA TYR A 385 17.66 -7.38 11.41
C TYR A 385 17.16 -6.48 12.54
N TRP A 386 16.76 -7.09 13.64
CA TRP A 386 16.11 -6.42 14.75
C TRP A 386 17.01 -6.37 15.98
N TYR A 387 18.21 -6.95 15.92
CA TYR A 387 19.22 -6.85 16.97
C TYR A 387 20.53 -6.37 16.34
N ASP A 388 20.95 -5.14 16.64
CA ASP A 388 22.33 -4.73 16.35
C ASP A 388 23.31 -5.27 17.43
N LEU A 389 24.61 -5.26 17.12
CA LEU A 389 25.68 -5.65 18.07
C LEU A 389 25.78 -4.73 19.29
N ALA A 390 25.12 -3.56 19.27
CA ALA A 390 25.02 -2.60 20.37
C ALA A 390 23.74 -2.81 21.21
N GLY A 391 22.92 -3.81 20.89
CA GLY A 391 21.67 -4.12 21.59
C GLY A 391 20.51 -3.18 21.28
N ARG A 392 20.57 -2.41 20.19
CA ARG A 392 19.46 -1.57 19.72
C ARG A 392 18.52 -2.36 18.84
N ASP A 393 17.25 -2.34 19.22
CA ASP A 393 16.17 -2.88 18.41
C ASP A 393 15.98 -1.98 17.18
N GLY A 394 15.93 -2.55 15.96
CA GLY A 394 15.31 -1.86 14.84
C GLY A 394 13.81 -1.72 15.15
N PRO A 395 13.27 -0.52 15.44
CA PRO A 395 11.94 -0.43 16.00
C PRO A 395 10.89 -0.63 14.91
N ILE A 396 9.92 -1.50 15.18
CA ILE A 396 8.63 -1.53 14.50
C ILE A 396 7.62 -0.89 15.44
N GLU A 397 7.31 0.37 15.20
CA GLU A 397 6.42 1.18 16.01
C GLU A 397 4.99 1.15 15.49
N ILE A 398 4.03 1.21 16.41
CA ILE A 398 2.61 1.34 16.09
C ILE A 398 2.28 2.82 16.08
N ALA A 399 2.18 3.47 14.92
CA ALA A 399 1.84 4.89 14.85
C ALA A 399 0.38 5.14 15.29
N ARG A 400 -0.52 4.25 14.87
CA ARG A 400 -1.90 4.10 15.38
C ARG A 400 -2.40 2.71 15.01
N SER A 401 -3.56 2.31 15.50
CA SER A 401 -4.16 1.04 15.08
C SER A 401 -4.29 0.98 13.55
N GLY A 402 -3.71 -0.07 12.95
CA GLY A 402 -3.71 -0.26 11.50
C GLY A 402 -2.59 0.46 10.75
N VAL A 403 -1.66 1.16 11.42
CA VAL A 403 -0.50 1.78 10.77
C VAL A 403 0.77 1.48 11.56
N LEU A 404 1.73 0.84 10.91
CA LEU A 404 3.06 0.56 11.47
C LEU A 404 4.12 1.42 10.81
N VAL A 405 5.21 1.69 11.53
CA VAL A 405 6.41 2.33 10.99
C VAL A 405 7.60 1.50 11.42
N ALA A 406 8.46 1.15 10.47
CA ALA A 406 9.69 0.40 10.76
C ALA A 406 10.91 1.25 10.41
N TYR A 407 11.94 1.19 11.24
CA TYR A 407 13.28 1.70 10.95
C TYR A 407 14.26 0.51 10.88
N ALA A 408 14.66 0.16 9.66
CA ALA A 408 15.44 -1.05 9.40
C ALA A 408 16.23 -0.97 8.07
N PRO A 409 17.21 -1.87 7.83
CA PRO A 409 17.85 -1.98 6.53
C PRO A 409 16.89 -2.44 5.43
N GLU A 410 17.22 -2.18 4.15
CA GLU A 410 16.32 -2.47 3.03
C GLU A 410 15.92 -3.97 2.93
N LYS A 411 16.85 -4.89 3.22
CA LYS A 411 16.57 -6.34 3.26
C LYS A 411 15.53 -6.71 4.31
N ALA A 412 15.56 -6.06 5.48
CA ALA A 412 14.58 -6.25 6.53
C ALA A 412 13.19 -5.76 6.12
N HIS A 413 13.12 -4.60 5.45
CA HIS A 413 11.87 -4.07 4.89
C HIS A 413 11.24 -4.98 3.83
N ASP A 414 12.07 -5.65 3.03
CA ASP A 414 11.63 -6.64 2.03
C ASP A 414 11.10 -7.92 2.70
N ALA A 415 11.78 -8.42 3.73
CA ALA A 415 11.32 -9.55 4.52
C ALA A 415 9.98 -9.24 5.22
N LEU A 416 9.87 -8.08 5.85
CA LEU A 416 8.64 -7.61 6.51
C LEU A 416 7.48 -7.52 5.51
N LEU A 417 7.72 -6.94 4.32
CA LEU A 417 6.69 -6.84 3.28
C LEU A 417 6.26 -8.23 2.77
N SER A 418 7.20 -9.17 2.64
CA SER A 418 6.90 -10.55 2.23
C SER A 418 5.98 -11.26 3.23
N VAL A 419 6.30 -11.16 4.53
CA VAL A 419 5.47 -11.75 5.61
C VAL A 419 4.10 -11.10 5.65
N LEU A 420 4.01 -9.76 5.55
CA LEU A 420 2.72 -9.07 5.50
C LEU A 420 1.85 -9.51 4.32
N ARG A 421 2.43 -9.63 3.12
CA ARG A 421 1.71 -10.12 1.93
C ARG A 421 1.21 -11.55 2.10
N SER A 422 2.08 -12.43 2.59
CA SER A 422 1.75 -13.83 2.88
C SER A 422 0.58 -13.92 3.89
N TYR A 423 0.61 -13.09 4.93
CA TYR A 423 -0.46 -13.06 5.92
C TYR A 423 -1.79 -12.52 5.35
N ARG A 424 -1.74 -11.48 4.50
CA ARG A 424 -2.93 -10.96 3.79
C ARG A 424 -3.55 -12.01 2.87
N GLU A 425 -2.73 -12.78 2.17
CA GLU A 425 -3.18 -13.88 1.30
C GLU A 425 -3.83 -15.00 2.12
N ALA A 426 -3.19 -15.46 3.20
CA ALA A 426 -3.73 -16.49 4.09
C ALA A 426 -5.06 -16.06 4.74
N LEU A 427 -5.16 -14.82 5.21
CA LEU A 427 -6.41 -14.28 5.75
C LEU A 427 -7.50 -14.17 4.68
N SER A 428 -7.13 -13.82 3.45
CA SER A 428 -8.09 -13.74 2.34
C SER A 428 -8.67 -15.12 2.02
N GLN A 429 -7.83 -16.15 1.98
CA GLN A 429 -8.26 -17.54 1.77
C GLN A 429 -9.11 -18.06 2.94
N SER A 430 -8.68 -17.85 4.18
CA SER A 430 -9.44 -18.24 5.38
C SER A 430 -10.82 -17.59 5.43
N ARG A 431 -10.91 -16.28 5.15
CA ARG A 431 -12.20 -15.55 5.11
C ARG A 431 -13.10 -16.06 3.98
N ALA A 432 -12.54 -16.40 2.81
CA ALA A 432 -13.30 -17.02 1.73
C ALA A 432 -13.90 -18.37 2.16
N SER A 433 -13.09 -19.24 2.77
CA SER A 433 -13.56 -20.52 3.29
C SER A 433 -14.66 -20.38 4.35
N ILE A 434 -14.53 -19.42 5.28
CA ILE A 434 -15.59 -19.13 6.28
C ILE A 434 -16.87 -18.64 5.61
N ARG A 435 -16.77 -17.82 4.56
CA ARG A 435 -17.94 -17.32 3.81
C ARG A 435 -18.67 -18.46 3.14
N ASP A 436 -17.96 -19.41 2.55
CA ASP A 436 -18.54 -20.60 1.91
C ASP A 436 -19.23 -21.52 2.92
N LEU A 437 -18.74 -21.58 4.16
CA LEU A 437 -19.37 -22.32 5.26
C LEU A 437 -20.63 -21.61 5.81
N LYS A 438 -20.65 -20.28 5.81
CA LYS A 438 -21.77 -19.47 6.33
C LYS A 438 -22.79 -19.06 5.27
N GLU A 439 -22.69 -19.60 4.06
CA GLU A 439 -23.61 -19.24 2.98
C GLU A 439 -25.05 -19.64 3.33
N PRO A 440 -26.03 -18.72 3.31
CA PRO A 440 -27.39 -19.04 3.72
C PRO A 440 -28.02 -20.04 2.76
N VAL A 441 -28.63 -21.06 3.35
CA VAL A 441 -29.52 -21.99 2.65
C VAL A 441 -30.84 -21.28 2.43
N VAL A 442 -31.23 -21.12 1.17
CA VAL A 442 -32.48 -20.52 0.73
C VAL A 442 -33.37 -21.57 0.09
N THR A 443 -34.67 -21.36 0.18
CA THR A 443 -35.67 -22.19 -0.50
C THR A 443 -36.09 -21.46 -1.77
N GLY A 444 -35.89 -22.07 -2.94
CA GLY A 444 -36.49 -21.57 -4.19
C GLY A 444 -37.65 -22.42 -4.65
N TYR A 445 -38.61 -21.76 -5.26
CA TYR A 445 -39.86 -22.32 -5.76
C TYR A 445 -39.89 -22.13 -7.27
N TYR A 446 -39.91 -23.24 -8.01
CA TYR A 446 -39.89 -23.24 -9.47
C TYR A 446 -41.17 -23.87 -9.98
N ARG A 447 -42.06 -23.06 -10.56
CA ARG A 447 -43.28 -23.56 -11.21
C ARG A 447 -42.93 -24.01 -12.63
N VAL A 448 -43.11 -25.28 -12.92
CA VAL A 448 -42.74 -25.92 -14.20
C VAL A 448 -43.85 -26.87 -14.68
N PRO A 449 -43.98 -27.13 -15.99
CA PRO A 449 -44.93 -28.12 -16.50
C PRO A 449 -44.66 -29.50 -15.91
N GLU A 450 -45.71 -30.27 -15.63
CA GLU A 450 -45.60 -31.58 -14.97
C GLU A 450 -44.66 -32.53 -15.72
N ALA A 451 -44.73 -32.56 -17.06
CA ALA A 451 -43.87 -33.39 -17.90
C ALA A 451 -42.38 -33.05 -17.81
N VAL A 452 -42.03 -31.77 -17.54
CA VAL A 452 -40.64 -31.30 -17.44
C VAL A 452 -40.10 -31.50 -16.02
N ALA A 453 -41.00 -31.54 -15.04
CA ALA A 453 -40.63 -31.53 -13.64
C ALA A 453 -39.86 -32.79 -13.21
N ASP A 454 -40.31 -33.96 -13.67
CA ASP A 454 -39.71 -35.24 -13.27
C ASP A 454 -38.29 -35.38 -13.81
N ASP A 455 -38.04 -34.90 -15.04
CA ASP A 455 -36.70 -34.84 -15.62
C ASP A 455 -35.82 -33.83 -14.90
N LEU A 456 -36.33 -32.63 -14.57
CA LEU A 456 -35.58 -31.64 -13.79
C LEU A 456 -35.21 -32.18 -12.40
N ILE A 457 -36.12 -32.84 -11.68
CA ILE A 457 -35.84 -33.43 -10.36
C ILE A 457 -34.67 -34.42 -10.45
N ARG A 458 -34.60 -35.22 -11.51
CA ARG A 458 -33.54 -36.23 -11.70
C ARG A 458 -32.20 -35.60 -12.09
N VAL A 459 -32.20 -34.64 -13.03
CA VAL A 459 -30.97 -34.19 -13.70
C VAL A 459 -30.38 -32.92 -13.06
N LEU A 460 -31.15 -32.14 -12.30
CA LEU A 460 -30.65 -30.93 -11.63
C LEU A 460 -29.38 -31.14 -10.78
N PRO A 461 -29.25 -32.22 -9.98
CA PRO A 461 -28.02 -32.49 -9.23
C PRO A 461 -26.78 -32.67 -10.10
N GLU A 462 -26.94 -33.30 -11.27
CA GLU A 462 -25.85 -33.53 -12.22
C GLU A 462 -25.49 -32.25 -12.98
N LEU A 463 -26.48 -31.47 -13.41
CA LEU A 463 -26.28 -30.21 -14.15
C LEU A 463 -25.63 -29.11 -13.30
N VAL A 464 -25.88 -29.13 -11.99
CA VAL A 464 -25.22 -28.22 -11.04
C VAL A 464 -23.80 -28.71 -10.69
N GLY A 465 -23.58 -30.02 -10.70
CA GLY A 465 -22.34 -30.68 -10.30
C GLY A 465 -22.52 -31.40 -8.96
N SER A 466 -22.20 -32.69 -8.90
CA SER A 466 -22.46 -33.56 -7.74
C SER A 466 -21.74 -33.11 -6.46
N SER A 467 -20.53 -32.55 -6.59
CA SER A 467 -19.76 -31.97 -5.48
C SER A 467 -20.28 -30.60 -5.01
N GLU A 468 -20.97 -29.86 -5.88
CA GLU A 468 -21.64 -28.60 -5.53
C GLU A 468 -23.04 -28.83 -4.95
N TRP A 469 -23.68 -29.96 -5.31
CA TRP A 469 -25.04 -30.30 -4.88
C TRP A 469 -25.12 -30.63 -3.39
N ARG A 470 -24.14 -31.36 -2.84
CA ARG A 470 -24.08 -31.65 -1.41
C ARG A 470 -22.63 -31.87 -0.96
N ARG A 471 -22.20 -31.14 0.07
CA ARG A 471 -20.87 -31.29 0.67
C ARG A 471 -20.95 -32.14 1.94
N GLU A 472 -19.82 -32.73 2.31
CA GLU A 472 -19.69 -33.44 3.57
C GLU A 472 -19.90 -32.45 4.74
N GLY A 473 -20.80 -32.78 5.67
CA GLY A 473 -21.18 -31.91 6.80
C GLY A 473 -22.33 -30.92 6.53
N ASP A 474 -22.95 -30.93 5.34
CA ASP A 474 -24.12 -30.09 5.08
C ASP A 474 -25.34 -30.47 5.95
N PRO A 475 -26.14 -29.49 6.43
CA PRO A 475 -27.42 -29.76 7.08
C PRO A 475 -28.31 -30.67 6.20
N PRO A 476 -29.13 -31.54 6.82
CA PRO A 476 -29.88 -32.58 6.10
C PRO A 476 -30.89 -32.03 5.07
N ASN A 477 -31.23 -30.75 5.17
CA ASN A 477 -32.16 -30.07 4.29
C ASN A 477 -31.48 -29.44 3.04
N VAL A 478 -30.16 -29.30 3.01
CA VAL A 478 -29.41 -28.82 1.84
C VAL A 478 -29.35 -29.90 0.76
N GLY A 479 -29.61 -29.50 -0.48
CA GLY A 479 -29.63 -30.42 -1.63
C GLY A 479 -30.90 -31.26 -1.71
N THR A 480 -31.97 -30.85 -1.01
CA THR A 480 -33.28 -31.50 -1.11
C THR A 480 -34.12 -30.89 -2.22
N ILE A 481 -34.82 -31.76 -2.95
CA ILE A 481 -35.82 -31.41 -3.97
C ILE A 481 -37.16 -31.99 -3.52
N ARG A 482 -38.20 -31.17 -3.49
CA ARG A 482 -39.57 -31.60 -3.18
C ARG A 482 -40.51 -31.20 -4.31
N ARG A 483 -41.40 -32.11 -4.67
CA ARG A 483 -42.47 -31.87 -5.65
C ARG A 483 -43.75 -31.49 -4.91
N LEU A 484 -44.36 -30.38 -5.30
CA LEU A 484 -45.65 -29.93 -4.79
C LEU A 484 -46.63 -29.77 -5.97
N ALA A 485 -47.88 -30.17 -5.78
CA ALA A 485 -48.93 -29.96 -6.76
C ALA A 485 -49.16 -28.45 -6.98
N SER A 486 -49.41 -28.03 -8.22
CA SER A 486 -49.79 -26.66 -8.58
C SER A 486 -51.10 -26.66 -9.36
N ALA A 487 -51.81 -25.54 -9.34
CA ALA A 487 -53.01 -25.40 -10.16
C ALA A 487 -52.61 -25.46 -11.65
N PRO A 488 -53.35 -26.22 -12.48
CA PRO A 488 -53.10 -26.28 -13.91
C PRO A 488 -53.38 -24.93 -14.55
N GLU A 489 -52.66 -24.64 -15.64
CA GLU A 489 -52.85 -23.42 -16.41
C GLU A 489 -53.74 -23.73 -17.61
N VAL A 490 -54.77 -22.89 -17.81
CA VAL A 490 -55.67 -23.01 -18.95
C VAL A 490 -55.17 -22.06 -20.03
N VAL A 491 -54.51 -22.61 -21.05
CA VAL A 491 -54.04 -21.87 -22.21
C VAL A 491 -55.15 -21.90 -23.25
N THR A 492 -55.68 -20.72 -23.58
CA THR A 492 -56.61 -20.57 -24.70
C THR A 492 -55.85 -20.00 -25.89
N ASP A 493 -55.92 -20.68 -27.03
CA ASP A 493 -55.22 -20.25 -28.25
C ASP A 493 -55.93 -19.02 -28.83
N ALA A 494 -55.50 -17.83 -28.42
CA ALA A 494 -55.88 -16.57 -29.04
C ALA A 494 -54.74 -16.10 -29.94
N SER A 495 -54.57 -16.75 -31.09
CA SER A 495 -53.73 -16.21 -32.16
C SER A 495 -54.58 -15.91 -33.38
N HIS A 496 -55.00 -14.64 -33.51
CA HIS A 496 -54.88 -13.84 -34.74
C HIS A 496 -55.19 -12.37 -34.42
N SER A 497 -54.14 -11.58 -34.21
CA SER A 497 -54.03 -10.14 -34.54
C SER A 497 -53.06 -9.45 -33.57
N THR A 498 -51.83 -9.26 -34.02
CA THR A 498 -51.11 -7.97 -33.89
C THR A 498 -49.83 -8.06 -34.72
N ALA A 499 -50.02 -8.13 -36.04
CA ALA A 499 -48.98 -7.68 -36.96
C ALA A 499 -48.90 -6.15 -36.83
N ARG A 500 -47.84 -5.67 -36.18
CA ARG A 500 -47.51 -4.27 -36.00
C ARG A 500 -47.04 -3.69 -37.34
N ALA A 501 -47.97 -3.23 -38.18
CA ALA A 501 -47.66 -2.51 -39.41
C ALA A 501 -47.37 -1.03 -39.10
N ARG A 502 -46.17 -0.58 -39.48
CA ARG A 502 -45.74 0.82 -39.54
C ARG A 502 -46.12 1.40 -40.91
N ALA A 503 -46.64 2.64 -40.88
CA ALA A 503 -46.63 3.68 -41.91
C ALA A 503 -47.42 3.46 -43.23
N GLY A 504 -48.15 4.50 -43.64
CA GLY A 504 -48.57 4.68 -45.04
C GLY A 504 -49.91 5.39 -45.20
N THR A 505 -49.84 6.62 -45.70
CA THR A 505 -50.92 7.55 -46.02
C THR A 505 -51.78 7.16 -47.23
N SER A 506 -52.94 7.82 -47.34
CA SER A 506 -53.63 8.25 -48.58
C SER A 506 -54.80 7.41 -49.14
N GLN A 507 -55.97 8.04 -49.05
CA GLN A 507 -56.79 8.50 -50.20
C GLN A 507 -57.96 7.62 -50.70
N GLU A 508 -59.05 8.35 -50.92
CA GLU A 508 -60.39 8.02 -51.39
C GLU A 508 -60.41 7.29 -52.75
N ASP A 509 -61.38 6.39 -52.93
CA ASP A 509 -62.43 6.47 -53.97
C ASP A 509 -63.09 5.11 -54.21
N GLY A 510 -64.39 5.11 -54.55
CA GLY A 510 -64.94 4.04 -55.40
C GLY A 510 -66.20 3.33 -54.89
N LYS A 511 -67.35 3.83 -55.38
CA LYS A 511 -68.69 3.20 -55.42
C LYS A 511 -68.69 1.70 -55.80
N GLY A 512 -69.60 0.93 -55.19
CA GLY A 512 -70.06 -0.34 -55.76
C GLY A 512 -71.18 -1.02 -54.97
N LYS A 513 -72.36 -1.14 -55.58
CA LYS A 513 -73.64 -1.59 -55.01
C LYS A 513 -73.80 -3.12 -54.93
N THR A 514 -74.51 -3.53 -53.87
CA THR A 514 -75.52 -4.63 -53.75
C THR A 514 -75.17 -6.07 -54.14
N LYS A 515 -75.34 -6.99 -53.17
CA LYS A 515 -76.38 -8.04 -53.23
C LYS A 515 -76.65 -8.67 -51.85
N ARG A 516 -77.92 -8.72 -51.45
CA ARG A 516 -78.42 -9.48 -50.29
C ARG A 516 -78.73 -10.92 -50.69
N ARG A 517 -78.64 -11.79 -49.68
CA ARG A 517 -79.32 -13.08 -49.40
C ARG A 517 -78.49 -14.35 -49.58
N GLY A 518 -78.45 -15.10 -48.48
CA GLY A 518 -78.19 -16.53 -48.42
C GLY A 518 -77.63 -16.91 -47.07
N ASP A 519 -78.51 -17.15 -46.09
CA ASP A 519 -78.16 -17.84 -44.85
C ASP A 519 -77.53 -19.20 -45.19
N ALA A 520 -76.31 -19.39 -44.73
CA ALA A 520 -75.70 -20.70 -44.56
C ALA A 520 -74.87 -20.64 -43.27
N LEU A 521 -75.26 -21.42 -42.27
CA LEU A 521 -74.45 -21.65 -41.08
C LEU A 521 -73.08 -22.20 -41.52
N ALA A 522 -72.03 -21.40 -41.35
CA ALA A 522 -70.66 -21.87 -41.34
C ALA A 522 -70.21 -21.91 -39.88
N GLU A 523 -69.89 -23.11 -39.41
CA GLU A 523 -69.39 -23.37 -38.06
C GLU A 523 -68.15 -22.51 -37.75
N ALA A 524 -68.18 -21.84 -36.58
CA ALA A 524 -67.00 -21.19 -36.04
C ALA A 524 -65.95 -22.26 -35.66
N PRO A 525 -64.65 -22.06 -35.94
CA PRO A 525 -63.62 -23.00 -35.52
C PRO A 525 -63.58 -23.05 -33.99
N ALA A 526 -63.66 -24.26 -33.44
CA ALA A 526 -63.58 -24.49 -32.00
C ALA A 526 -62.25 -23.95 -31.47
N SER A 527 -62.30 -22.97 -30.57
CA SER A 527 -61.15 -22.56 -29.76
C SER A 527 -60.70 -23.77 -28.94
N SER A 528 -59.53 -24.33 -29.23
CA SER A 528 -58.96 -25.40 -28.42
C SER A 528 -58.50 -24.80 -27.08
N VAL A 529 -59.10 -25.31 -26.00
CA VAL A 529 -58.66 -25.01 -24.63
C VAL A 529 -57.65 -26.09 -24.26
N ALA A 530 -56.38 -25.73 -24.12
CA ALA A 530 -55.34 -26.65 -23.68
C ALA A 530 -55.09 -26.45 -22.18
N VAL A 531 -55.32 -27.49 -21.39
CA VAL A 531 -55.00 -27.49 -19.95
C VAL A 531 -53.60 -28.07 -19.78
N VAL A 532 -52.65 -27.25 -19.34
CA VAL A 532 -51.29 -27.70 -19.06
C VAL A 532 -51.16 -27.90 -17.55
N PRO A 533 -50.88 -29.14 -17.08
CA PRO A 533 -50.64 -29.37 -15.67
C PRO A 533 -49.27 -28.82 -15.25
N TYR A 534 -49.23 -28.16 -14.09
CA TYR A 534 -48.02 -27.59 -13.51
C TYR A 534 -47.75 -28.18 -12.14
N VAL A 535 -46.48 -28.16 -11.75
CA VAL A 535 -46.03 -28.48 -10.39
C VAL A 535 -45.02 -27.44 -9.93
N VAL A 536 -44.88 -27.32 -8.61
CA VAL A 536 -43.81 -26.50 -8.00
C VAL A 536 -42.73 -27.42 -7.48
N ILE A 537 -41.53 -27.28 -8.04
CA ILE A 537 -40.33 -27.89 -7.49
C ILE A 537 -39.76 -26.93 -6.45
N VAL A 538 -39.64 -27.42 -5.22
CA VAL A 538 -39.03 -26.71 -4.10
C VAL A 538 -37.62 -27.26 -3.89
N VAL A 539 -36.62 -26.40 -4.09
CA VAL A 539 -35.21 -26.76 -3.88
C VAL A 539 -34.65 -25.94 -2.73
N GLN A 540 -34.07 -26.64 -1.74
CA GLN A 540 -33.34 -26.00 -0.65
C GLN A 540 -31.85 -26.08 -0.95
N GLN A 541 -31.25 -24.94 -1.25
CA GLN A 541 -29.85 -24.84 -1.60
C GLN A 541 -29.21 -23.55 -1.11
N ARG A 542 -27.88 -23.53 -1.08
CA ARG A 542 -27.08 -22.34 -0.84
C ARG A 542 -27.42 -21.27 -1.88
N ARG A 543 -27.40 -20.01 -1.48
CA ARG A 543 -27.83 -18.89 -2.34
C ARG A 543 -27.10 -18.82 -3.70
N SER A 544 -25.80 -19.11 -3.75
CA SER A 544 -25.00 -19.19 -4.99
C SER A 544 -25.52 -20.28 -5.93
N VAL A 545 -25.69 -21.50 -5.41
CA VAL A 545 -26.21 -22.66 -6.15
C VAL A 545 -27.65 -22.41 -6.62
N GLN A 546 -28.46 -21.74 -5.79
CA GLN A 546 -29.84 -21.39 -6.14
C GLN A 546 -29.92 -20.51 -7.40
N HIS A 547 -28.99 -19.57 -7.57
CA HIS A 547 -28.95 -18.73 -8.76
C HIS A 547 -28.68 -19.55 -10.02
N ARG A 548 -27.79 -20.54 -9.92
CA ARG A 548 -27.45 -21.45 -11.02
C ARG A 548 -28.61 -22.39 -11.35
N ILE A 549 -29.28 -22.94 -10.33
CA ILE A 549 -30.53 -23.71 -10.51
C ILE A 549 -31.57 -22.89 -11.27
N ARG A 550 -31.77 -21.62 -10.91
CA ARG A 550 -32.70 -20.74 -11.63
C ARG A 550 -32.35 -20.59 -13.11
N GLN A 551 -31.07 -20.40 -13.43
CA GLN A 551 -30.61 -20.30 -14.82
C GLN A 551 -30.80 -21.62 -15.58
N ILE A 552 -30.53 -22.77 -14.96
CA ILE A 552 -30.73 -24.08 -15.56
C ILE A 552 -32.21 -24.31 -15.84
N VAL A 553 -33.08 -24.09 -14.85
CA VAL A 553 -34.54 -24.24 -15.00
C VAL A 553 -35.05 -23.34 -16.13
N ASP A 554 -34.60 -22.08 -16.18
CA ASP A 554 -35.01 -21.15 -17.22
C ASP A 554 -34.60 -21.62 -18.63
N ARG A 555 -33.35 -22.09 -18.79
CA ARG A 555 -32.86 -22.64 -20.06
C ARG A 555 -33.56 -23.93 -20.47
N VAL A 556 -33.94 -24.78 -19.53
CA VAL A 556 -34.69 -26.00 -19.83
C VAL A 556 -36.09 -25.68 -20.32
N LEU A 557 -36.72 -24.63 -19.80
CA LEU A 557 -38.06 -24.22 -20.21
C LEU A 557 -38.07 -23.43 -21.52
N HIS A 558 -37.07 -22.58 -21.76
CA HIS A 558 -37.10 -21.59 -22.84
C HIS A 558 -36.00 -21.79 -23.90
N GLY A 559 -35.11 -22.77 -23.72
CA GLY A 559 -33.92 -22.94 -24.53
C GLY A 559 -32.84 -21.90 -24.21
N ASP A 560 -31.69 -22.00 -24.88
CA ASP A 560 -30.70 -20.94 -24.84
C ASP A 560 -31.24 -19.71 -25.61
N PRO A 561 -30.99 -18.48 -25.13
CA PRO A 561 -31.33 -17.28 -25.89
C PRO A 561 -30.63 -17.34 -27.25
N ALA A 562 -31.38 -17.10 -28.32
CA ALA A 562 -30.85 -17.14 -29.68
C ALA A 562 -29.62 -16.22 -29.77
N VAL A 563 -28.47 -16.81 -30.12
CA VAL A 563 -27.27 -16.04 -30.49
C VAL A 563 -27.68 -15.18 -31.68
N SER A 564 -27.74 -13.86 -31.50
CA SER A 564 -27.98 -12.92 -32.59
C SER A 564 -26.78 -12.90 -33.52
N ASN A 565 -26.71 -13.90 -34.39
CA ASN A 565 -25.91 -13.85 -35.60
C ASN A 565 -26.71 -13.10 -36.67
N ILE A 566 -26.62 -11.77 -36.64
CA ILE A 566 -26.97 -10.87 -37.74
C ILE A 566 -25.83 -9.83 -37.77
N GLY A 567 -24.98 -9.71 -38.79
CA GLY A 567 -24.86 -10.42 -40.04
C GLY A 567 -23.48 -10.11 -40.65
N GLY A 568 -23.04 -10.98 -41.55
CA GLY A 568 -21.78 -10.83 -42.27
C GLY A 568 -21.81 -9.67 -43.26
N GLY A 569 -20.69 -8.95 -43.31
CA GLY A 569 -20.17 -8.25 -44.48
C GLY A 569 -18.67 -8.47 -44.45
N GLY A 570 -18.15 -9.25 -45.41
CA GLY A 570 -16.76 -9.71 -45.44
C GLY A 570 -15.74 -8.63 -45.83
N LEU A 571 -14.50 -9.14 -46.02
CA LEU A 571 -13.20 -8.49 -46.27
C LEU A 571 -12.40 -8.31 -44.97
N GLY A 572 -11.27 -8.96 -44.71
CA GLY A 572 -10.39 -9.82 -45.51
C GLY A 572 -9.03 -9.95 -44.82
N GLY A 573 -8.31 -11.04 -45.12
CA GLY A 573 -6.88 -11.27 -44.83
C GLY A 573 -6.60 -11.81 -43.41
N GLY A 574 -5.84 -12.87 -43.19
CA GLY A 574 -4.86 -13.56 -44.04
C GLY A 574 -3.54 -13.67 -43.29
N PHE A 575 -3.29 -14.86 -42.72
CA PHE A 575 -2.05 -15.40 -42.13
C PHE A 575 -1.49 -14.77 -40.86
#